data_AF-A0A1R3FGG3-F1
#
_entry.id   AF-A0A1R3FGG3-F1
#
_cell.length_a   1.000
_cell.length_b   1.000
_cell.length_c   1.000
_cell.angle_alpha   90.00
_cell.angle_beta   90.00
_cell.angle_gamma   90.00
#
_symmetry.space_group_name_H-M   'P 1'
#
loop_
_entity.id
_entity.type
_entity.pdbx_description
1 polymer ?
#
loop_
_entity_poly.entity_id
_entity_poly.type
_entity_poly.pdbx_seq_one_letter_code
_entity_poly.pdbx_strand_id
1 'polypeptide(L)' 'MNHLSIEQLKELTKPVKPFLWKKYDLTVVGDGYTEEGKRIHLVRESLSQERVELANAIVIGDC' A
#
# COMPACT_ATOMS: atom_id res chain seq x y z
N MET A 1 -14.84 6.11 -12.19
CA MET A 1 -14.12 5.45 -11.09
C MET A 1 -13.37 6.53 -10.35
N ASN A 2 -13.72 6.82 -9.10
CA ASN A 2 -12.97 7.80 -8.30
C ASN A 2 -11.61 7.19 -7.95
N HIS A 3 -10.54 7.73 -8.52
CA HIS A 3 -9.19 7.36 -8.11
C HIS A 3 -8.88 8.03 -6.78
N LEU A 4 -8.73 7.24 -5.71
CA LEU A 4 -8.23 7.72 -4.42
C LEU A 4 -6.80 8.25 -4.58
N SER A 5 -6.51 9.40 -3.98
CA SER A 5 -5.15 9.95 -3.89
C SER A 5 -4.27 9.12 -2.94
N ILE A 6 -2.96 9.33 -2.97
CA ILE A 6 -2.01 8.67 -2.05
C ILE A 6 -2.37 8.97 -0.60
N GLU A 7 -2.64 10.23 -0.27
CA GLU A 7 -3.00 10.64 1.09
C GLU A 7 -4.26 9.94 1.60
N GLN A 8 -5.30 9.83 0.76
CA GLN A 8 -6.51 9.08 1.10
C GLN A 8 -6.22 7.59 1.32
N LEU A 9 -5.34 7.00 0.51
CA LEU A 9 -4.93 5.60 0.71
C LEU A 9 -4.12 5.43 2.00
N LYS A 10 -3.24 6.38 2.36
CA LYS A 10 -2.48 6.37 3.61
C LYS A 10 -3.44 6.42 4.83
N GLU A 11 -4.46 7.28 4.80
CA GLU A 11 -5.49 7.37 5.86
C GLU A 11 -6.28 6.06 6.07
N LEU A 12 -6.45 5.26 5.01
CA LEU A 12 -7.12 3.96 5.07
C LEU A 12 -6.22 2.83 5.60
N THR A 13 -4.92 3.08 5.75
CA THR A 13 -3.98 2.09 6.31
C THR A 13 -3.79 2.29 7.81
N LYS A 14 -3.45 1.20 8.49
CA LYS A 14 -3.02 1.22 9.89
C LYS A 14 -1.62 0.62 9.99
N PRO A 15 -0.76 1.14 10.89
CA PRO A 15 0.52 0.51 11.16
C PRO A 15 0.36 -0.96 11.52
N VAL A 16 1.21 -1.80 10.96
CA VAL A 16 1.31 -3.22 11.30
C VAL A 16 2.72 -3.55 11.74
N LYS A 17 2.91 -4.70 12.40
CA LYS A 17 4.25 -5.19 12.68
C LYS A 17 4.97 -5.39 11.33
N PRO A 18 6.14 -4.77 11.11
CA PRO A 18 6.82 -4.85 9.81
C PRO A 18 7.10 -6.30 9.41
N PHE A 19 6.81 -6.62 8.14
CA PHE A 19 7.11 -7.93 7.58
C PHE A 19 7.55 -7.85 6.13
N LEU A 20 8.41 -8.79 5.73
CA LEU A 20 8.90 -8.88 4.36
C LEU A 20 7.89 -9.59 3.46
N TRP A 21 7.38 -8.87 2.48
CA TRP A 21 6.59 -9.41 1.38
C TRP A 21 7.50 -9.99 0.30
N LYS A 22 7.97 -11.22 0.56
CA LYS A 22 9.03 -11.91 -0.23
C LYS A 22 8.85 -11.89 -1.74
N LYS A 23 7.62 -11.92 -2.26
CA LYS A 23 7.35 -11.95 -3.70
C LYS A 23 7.84 -10.67 -4.41
N TYR A 24 7.79 -9.53 -3.73
CA TYR A 24 8.14 -8.22 -4.29
C TYR A 24 9.37 -7.60 -3.64
N ASP A 25 9.96 -8.29 -2.66
CA ASP A 25 11.09 -7.79 -1.85
C ASP A 25 10.79 -6.42 -1.19
N LEU A 26 9.55 -6.25 -0.72
CA LEU A 26 9.08 -5.04 -0.04
C LEU A 26 8.79 -5.33 1.43
N THR A 27 9.04 -4.37 2.30
CA THR A 27 8.70 -4.43 3.72
C THR A 27 7.42 -3.65 3.95
N VAL A 28 6.35 -4.39 4.25
CA VAL A 28 5.05 -3.81 4.59
C VAL A 28 5.08 -3.31 6.02
N VAL A 29 4.75 -2.03 6.21
CA VAL A 29 4.71 -1.33 7.51
C VAL A 29 3.30 -0.86 7.87
N GLY A 30 2.39 -0.84 6.91
CA GLY A 30 0.97 -0.59 7.14
C GLY A 30 0.08 -1.36 6.17
N ASP A 31 -1.12 -1.70 6.63
CA ASP A 31 -2.13 -2.41 5.83
C ASP A 31 -3.50 -1.74 5.95
N GLY A 32 -4.27 -1.80 4.87
CA GLY A 32 -5.63 -1.26 4.80
C GLY A 32 -6.47 -1.91 3.71
N TYR A 33 -7.70 -1.46 3.56
CA TYR A 33 -8.60 -1.86 2.48
C TYR A 33 -9.37 -0.66 1.96
N THR A 34 -9.63 -0.63 0.66
CA THR A 34 -10.62 0.29 0.08
C THR A 34 -12.05 -0.18 0.42
N GLU A 35 -13.04 0.70 0.23
CA GLU A 35 -14.46 0.33 0.37
C GLU A 35 -14.88 -0.80 -0.58
N GLU A 36 -14.21 -0.92 -1.73
CA GLU A 36 -14.40 -1.99 -2.72
C GLU A 36 -13.69 -3.31 -2.34
N GLY A 37 -13.01 -3.36 -1.19
CA GLY A 37 -12.31 -4.56 -0.70
C GLY A 37 -10.93 -4.79 -1.30
N LYS A 38 -10.35 -3.83 -2.04
CA LYS A 38 -8.98 -3.93 -2.55
C LYS A 38 -7.99 -3.66 -1.41
N ARG A 39 -7.01 -4.55 -1.21
CA ARG A 39 -6.01 -4.40 -0.15
C ARG A 39 -5.06 -3.24 -0.45
N ILE A 40 -4.62 -2.54 0.57
CA ILE A 40 -3.61 -1.48 0.50
C ILE A 40 -2.41 -1.94 1.33
N HIS A 41 -1.22 -1.85 0.75
CA HIS A 41 0.05 -2.09 1.40
C HIS A 41 0.86 -0.79 1.43
N LEU A 42 1.14 -0.29 2.64
CA LEU A 42 2.10 0.78 2.86
C LEU A 42 3.48 0.14 3.09
N VAL A 43 4.45 0.51 2.26
CA VAL A 43 5.80 -0.08 2.29
C VAL A 43 6.86 0.96 2.63
N ARG A 44 7.91 0.55 3.35
CA ARG A 44 9.00 1.47 3.74
C ARG A 44 9.92 1.84 2.56
N GLU A 45 9.97 0.98 1.54
CA GLU A 45 10.88 1.16 0.42
C GLU A 45 10.40 2.27 -0.52
N SER A 46 11.35 3.01 -1.09
CA SER A 46 11.06 3.96 -2.17
C SER A 46 10.67 3.18 -3.43
N LEU A 47 9.47 3.46 -3.91
CA LEU A 47 8.95 2.92 -5.15
C LEU A 47 9.38 3.81 -6.32
N SER A 48 9.55 3.23 -7.52
CA SER A 48 9.81 4.01 -8.74
C SER A 48 8.62 4.88 -9.17
N GLN A 49 7.44 4.59 -8.64
CA GLN A 49 6.20 5.32 -8.81
C GLN A 49 5.56 5.50 -7.43
N GLU A 50 4.85 6.61 -7.20
CA GLU A 50 4.19 6.86 -5.90
C GLU A 50 3.15 5.79 -5.52
N ARG A 51 2.58 5.11 -6.52
CA ARG A 51 1.61 4.03 -6.40
C ARG A 51 1.87 2.94 -7.42
N VAL A 52 1.78 1.69 -6.98
CA VAL A 52 1.79 0.51 -7.85
C VAL A 52 0.47 -0.24 -7.67
N GLU A 53 -0.23 -0.48 -8.77
CA GLU A 53 -1.44 -1.30 -8.77
C GLU A 53 -1.12 -2.75 -9.15
N LEU A 54 -1.45 -3.66 -8.24
CA LEU A 54 -1.40 -5.10 -8.45
C LEU A 54 -2.83 -5.63 -8.62
N ALA A 55 -2.94 -6.87 -9.12
CA ALA A 55 -4.22 -7.53 -9.32
C ALA A 55 -5.10 -7.58 -8.06
N ASN A 56 -4.49 -7.66 -6.87
CA ASN A 56 -5.19 -7.81 -5.59
C ASN A 56 -4.81 -6.75 -4.54
N ALA A 57 -3.95 -5.79 -4.89
CA ALA A 57 -3.48 -4.80 -3.92
C ALA A 57 -3.10 -3.47 -4.59
N ILE A 58 -3.15 -2.40 -3.81
CA ILE A 58 -2.53 -1.11 -4.11
C ILE A 58 -1.32 -1.00 -3.19
N VAL A 59 -0.15 -0.73 -3.75
CA VAL A 59 1.08 -0.53 -2.98
C VAL A 59 1.45 0.94 -3.05
N ILE A 60 1.68 1.56 -1.90
CA ILE A 60 2.08 2.95 -1.77
C ILE A 60 3.32 3.04 -0.87
N GLY A 61 4.23 3.97 -1.18
CA GLY A 61 5.40 4.23 -0.37
C GLY A 61 5.08 5.08 0.85
N ASP A 62 5.81 4.86 1.96
CA ASP A 62 5.74 5.67 3.18
C ASP A 62 6.50 7.02 3.06
N CYS A 63 7.08 7.30 1.89
CA CYS A 63 7.85 8.51 1.58
C CYS A 63 7.04 9.80 1.78
#